data_AF-A0A2T2R561-F1
#
_entry.id   AF-A0A2T2R561-F1
#
_cell.length_a   1.000
_cell.length_b   1.000
_cell.length_c   1.000
_cell.angle_alpha   90.00
_cell.angle_beta   90.00
_cell.angle_gamma   90.00
#
_symmetry.space_group_name_H-M   'P 1'
#
loop_
_entity.id
_entity.type
_entity.pdbx_description
1 polymer ?
#
loop_
_entity_poly.entity_id
_entity_poly.type
_entity_poly.pdbx_seq_one_letter_code
_entity_poly.pdbx_strand_id
1 'polypeptide(L)'
;MNTLKKSILSSAIALGLPLLTFAQQVNVNESAFNDIKEFIQDIFNVLAPILLTLIILYILWGAFRFATAGGDEEAREAGKSIMLYGAVGLIVISALLGLLSWLLNLVNVGSGTPNTNVDGFN
;
A
#
# COMPACT_ATOMS: atom_id res chain seq x y z
N MET A 1 -5.35 -36.43 -15.23
CA MET A 1 -6.00 -35.41 -16.08
C MET A 1 -6.63 -34.26 -15.27
N ASN A 2 -6.04 -33.78 -14.16
CA ASN A 2 -6.65 -32.71 -13.33
C ASN A 2 -5.72 -31.52 -13.04
N THR A 3 -4.45 -31.58 -13.45
CA THR A 3 -3.47 -30.50 -13.23
C THR A 3 -3.42 -29.50 -14.39
N LEU A 4 -3.77 -29.93 -15.60
CA LEU A 4 -3.70 -29.09 -16.81
C LEU A 4 -4.89 -28.14 -16.96
N LYS A 5 -6.05 -28.42 -16.34
CA LYS A 5 -7.21 -27.50 -16.35
C LYS A 5 -7.01 -26.30 -15.42
N LYS A 6 -6.16 -26.42 -14.39
CA LYS A 6 -5.97 -25.39 -13.36
C LYS A 6 -4.99 -24.29 -13.80
N SER A 7 -4.01 -24.58 -14.66
CA SER A 7 -3.07 -23.54 -15.14
C SER A 7 -3.59 -22.74 -16.34
N ILE A 8 -4.53 -23.28 -17.12
CA ILE A 8 -5.13 -22.60 -18.28
C ILE A 8 -6.12 -21.51 -17.84
N LEU A 9 -6.81 -21.71 -16.71
CA LEU A 9 -7.67 -20.66 -16.14
C LEU A 9 -6.84 -19.44 -15.70
N SER A 10 -5.61 -19.63 -15.22
CA SER A 10 -4.70 -18.55 -14.83
C SER A 10 -4.07 -17.81 -16.01
N SER A 11 -3.96 -18.41 -17.20
CA SER A 11 -3.39 -17.73 -18.38
C SER A 11 -4.43 -16.94 -19.19
N ALA A 12 -5.70 -17.38 -19.22
CA ALA A 12 -6.77 -16.65 -19.91
C ALA A 12 -7.13 -15.32 -19.22
N ILE A 13 -6.86 -15.21 -17.92
CA ILE A 13 -7.02 -14.00 -17.11
C ILE A 13 -5.93 -12.95 -17.40
N ALA A 14 -4.75 -13.37 -17.86
CA ALA A 14 -3.57 -12.51 -18.00
C ALA A 14 -3.66 -11.42 -19.09
N LEU A 15 -4.54 -11.56 -20.08
CA LEU A 15 -4.61 -10.62 -21.22
C LEU A 15 -5.62 -9.47 -21.05
N GLY A 16 -6.49 -9.54 -20.03
CA GLY A 16 -7.50 -8.49 -19.76
C GLY A 16 -7.48 -7.92 -18.35
N LEU A 17 -6.67 -8.47 -17.44
CA LEU A 17 -6.79 -8.22 -16.01
C LEU A 17 -5.55 -7.65 -15.32
N PRO A 18 -4.80 -6.68 -15.87
CA PRO A 18 -3.94 -5.83 -15.03
C PRO A 18 -4.70 -5.22 -13.86
N LEU A 19 -6.03 -5.13 -13.92
CA LEU A 19 -6.89 -4.67 -12.84
C LEU A 19 -7.34 -5.77 -11.85
N LEU A 20 -7.32 -7.06 -12.21
CA LEU A 20 -7.68 -8.16 -11.27
C LEU A 20 -6.46 -8.95 -10.75
N THR A 21 -5.28 -8.77 -11.34
CA THR A 21 -4.01 -9.32 -10.82
C THR A 21 -3.55 -8.68 -9.50
N PHE A 22 -4.08 -7.52 -9.11
CA PHE A 22 -3.78 -6.92 -7.80
C PHE A 22 -4.54 -7.56 -6.64
N ALA A 23 -5.43 -8.54 -6.89
CA ALA A 23 -6.30 -9.12 -5.87
C ALA A 23 -6.06 -10.62 -5.59
N GLN A 24 -5.14 -11.30 -6.28
CA GLN A 24 -4.99 -12.75 -6.10
C GLN A 24 -3.73 -13.14 -5.33
N GLN A 25 -3.85 -13.20 -3.99
CA GLN A 25 -3.26 -14.27 -3.17
C GLN A 25 -3.94 -14.35 -1.79
N VAL A 26 -5.07 -15.07 -1.72
CA VAL A 26 -5.72 -15.43 -0.45
C VAL A 26 -4.96 -16.62 0.17
N ASN A 27 -4.27 -16.38 1.28
CA ASN A 27 -3.63 -17.42 2.09
C ASN A 27 -4.53 -17.75 3.29
N VAL A 28 -5.42 -18.73 3.12
CA VAL A 28 -6.17 -19.30 4.25
C VAL A 28 -5.24 -20.21 5.05
N ASN A 29 -4.86 -19.77 6.26
CA ASN A 29 -4.69 -20.57 7.50
C ASN A 29 -4.03 -19.76 8.65
N GLU A 30 -4.83 -19.01 9.43
CA GLU A 30 -4.81 -18.85 10.90
C GLU A 30 -5.81 -17.72 11.29
N SER A 31 -6.94 -18.10 11.89
CA SER A 31 -8.29 -17.73 11.40
C SER A 31 -8.98 -16.52 12.03
N ALA A 32 -8.26 -15.58 12.62
CA ALA A 32 -8.88 -14.33 13.10
C ALA A 32 -7.91 -13.15 13.08
N PHE A 33 -6.67 -13.40 13.50
CA PHE A 33 -5.62 -12.39 13.47
C PHE A 33 -5.17 -12.09 12.03
N ASN A 34 -5.08 -13.11 11.17
CA ASN A 34 -4.77 -12.91 9.76
C ASN A 34 -5.91 -12.21 9.02
N ASP A 35 -7.17 -12.50 9.35
CA ASP A 35 -8.33 -11.82 8.75
C ASP A 35 -8.31 -10.31 9.05
N ILE A 36 -7.99 -9.92 10.29
CA ILE A 36 -7.84 -8.50 10.67
C ILE A 36 -6.64 -7.86 9.95
N LYS A 37 -5.53 -8.59 9.83
CA LYS A 37 -4.32 -8.14 9.12
C LYS A 37 -4.56 -7.93 7.63
N GLU A 38 -5.29 -8.84 6.98
CA GLU A 38 -5.67 -8.73 5.56
C GLU A 38 -6.65 -7.57 5.37
N PHE A 39 -7.68 -7.46 6.22
CA PHE A 39 -8.63 -6.36 6.17
C PHE A 39 -7.98 -4.98 6.28
N ILE A 40 -7.04 -4.80 7.23
CA ILE A 40 -6.30 -3.55 7.38
C ILE A 40 -5.45 -3.27 6.13
N GLN A 41 -4.71 -4.27 5.63
CA GLN A 41 -3.88 -4.10 4.44
C GLN A 41 -4.69 -3.73 3.20
N ASP A 42 -5.85 -4.35 3.00
CA ASP A 42 -6.72 -4.07 1.86
C ASP A 42 -7.25 -2.64 1.88
N ILE A 43 -7.63 -2.12 3.06
CA ILE A 43 -8.02 -0.71 3.22
C ILE A 43 -6.88 0.21 2.80
N PHE A 44 -5.66 -0.04 3.30
CA PHE A 44 -4.51 0.81 2.99
C PHE A 44 -4.08 0.70 1.52
N ASN A 45 -4.19 -0.48 0.89
CA ASN A 45 -3.87 -0.68 -0.53
C ASN A 45 -4.78 0.14 -1.45
N VAL A 46 -6.04 0.35 -1.07
CA VAL A 46 -6.97 1.21 -1.82
C VAL A 46 -6.82 2.68 -1.43
N LEU A 47 -6.66 2.98 -0.14
CA LEU A 47 -6.68 4.34 0.37
C LEU A 47 -5.37 5.10 0.13
N ALA A 48 -4.23 4.43 0.22
CA ALA A 48 -2.91 5.03 0.01
C ALA A 48 -2.74 5.70 -1.37
N PRO A 49 -3.06 5.04 -2.52
CA PRO A 49 -2.93 5.69 -3.83
C PRO A 49 -3.89 6.87 -4.00
N ILE A 50 -5.08 6.82 -3.38
CA ILE A 50 -6.04 7.94 -3.40
C ILE A 50 -5.47 9.15 -2.66
N LEU A 51 -4.97 8.95 -1.43
CA LEU A 51 -4.35 10.00 -0.64
C LEU A 51 -3.09 10.57 -1.32
N LEU A 52 -2.25 9.70 -1.88
CA LEU A 52 -1.06 10.13 -2.64
C LEU A 52 -1.45 11.02 -3.82
N THR A 53 -2.49 10.65 -4.56
CA THR A 53 -3.01 11.43 -5.68
C THR A 53 -3.50 12.81 -5.20
N LEU A 54 -4.28 12.85 -4.12
CA LEU A 54 -4.75 14.11 -3.53
C LEU A 54 -3.61 15.00 -3.05
N ILE A 55 -2.56 14.44 -2.45
CA ILE A 55 -1.40 15.21 -2.00
C ILE A 55 -0.67 15.83 -3.19
N ILE A 56 -0.46 15.08 -4.26
CA ILE A 56 0.16 15.59 -5.49
C ILE A 56 -0.67 16.75 -6.04
N LEU A 57 -2.00 16.59 -6.15
CA LEU A 57 -2.91 17.67 -6.56
C LEU A 57 -2.79 18.92 -5.67
N TYR A 58 -2.68 18.74 -4.36
CA TYR A 58 -2.55 19.83 -3.39
C TYR A 58 -1.22 20.59 -3.56
N ILE A 59 -0.12 19.86 -3.74
CA ILE A 59 1.20 20.45 -4.03
C ILE A 59 1.17 21.19 -5.36
N LEU A 60 0.54 20.63 -6.39
CA LEU A 60 0.36 21.28 -7.69
C LEU A 60 -0.43 22.57 -7.57
N TRP A 61 -1.48 22.59 -6.75
CA TRP A 61 -2.25 23.81 -6.48
C TRP A 61 -1.41 24.90 -5.78
N GLY A 62 -0.61 24.50 -4.78
CA GLY A 62 0.33 25.40 -4.12
C GLY A 62 1.42 25.93 -5.05
N ALA A 63 1.97 25.06 -5.91
CA ALA A 63 2.97 25.41 -6.90
C ALA A 63 2.40 26.35 -7.97
N PHE A 64 1.18 26.12 -8.44
CA PHE A 64 0.51 27.01 -9.38
C PHE A 64 0.31 28.39 -8.76
N ARG A 65 -0.19 28.45 -7.52
CA ARG A 65 -0.39 29.71 -6.79
C ARG A 65 0.92 30.46 -6.54
N PHE A 66 1.98 29.74 -6.19
CA PHE A 66 3.32 30.29 -6.02
C PHE A 66 3.88 30.85 -7.35
N ALA A 67 3.69 30.12 -8.46
CA ALA A 67 4.18 30.52 -9.76
C ALA A 67 3.43 31.74 -10.32
N THR A 68 2.13 31.85 -10.07
CA THR A 68 1.31 32.99 -10.54
C THR A 68 1.29 34.18 -9.58
N ALA A 69 1.90 34.08 -8.39
CA ALA A 69 1.90 35.13 -7.38
C ALA A 69 2.61 36.42 -7.82
N GLY A 70 3.60 36.34 -8.71
CA GLY A 70 4.33 37.51 -9.19
C GLY A 70 5.01 38.28 -8.05
N GLY A 71 4.66 39.57 -7.89
CA GLY A 71 5.16 40.46 -6.83
C GLY A 71 4.30 40.52 -5.57
N ASP A 72 3.21 39.74 -5.50
CA ASP A 72 2.37 39.64 -4.31
C ASP A 72 3.01 38.65 -3.31
N GLU A 73 3.60 39.20 -2.26
CA GLU A 73 4.28 38.43 -1.21
C GLU A 73 3.30 37.51 -0.46
N GLU A 74 2.04 37.90 -0.29
CA GLU A 74 1.03 37.13 0.45
C GLU A 74 0.63 35.88 -0.33
N ALA A 75 0.36 36.03 -1.64
CA ALA A 75 0.09 34.90 -2.51
C ALA A 75 1.29 33.93 -2.61
N ARG A 76 2.51 34.47 -2.51
CA ARG A 76 3.76 33.71 -2.56
C ARG A 76 3.98 32.90 -1.27
N GLU A 77 3.73 33.49 -0.11
CA GLU A 77 3.77 32.78 1.18
C GLU A 77 2.68 31.71 1.27
N ALA A 78 1.46 32.01 0.80
CA ALA A 78 0.38 31.04 0.73
C ALA A 78 0.75 29.83 -0.15
N GLY A 79 1.32 30.06 -1.34
CA GLY A 79 1.79 28.98 -2.21
C GLY A 79 2.83 28.08 -1.54
N LYS A 80 3.81 28.67 -0.84
CA LYS A 80 4.83 27.92 -0.10
C LYS A 80 4.23 27.10 1.04
N SER A 81 3.29 27.65 1.81
CA SER A 81 2.68 26.94 2.92
C SER A 81 1.88 25.73 2.44
N ILE A 82 1.14 25.86 1.34
CA ILE A 82 0.42 24.76 0.70
C ILE A 82 1.37 23.63 0.29
N MET A 83 2.49 23.98 -0.38
CA MET A 83 3.50 23.00 -0.78
C MET A 83 4.13 22.31 0.43
N LEU A 84 4.39 23.05 1.51
CA LEU A 84 4.90 22.50 2.76
C LEU A 84 3.92 21.53 3.41
N TYR A 85 2.63 21.88 3.50
CA TYR A 85 1.61 20.98 4.02
C TYR A 85 1.46 19.72 3.17
N GLY A 86 1.58 19.83 1.85
CA GLY A 86 1.62 18.67 0.96
C GLY A 86 2.85 17.77 1.23
N ALA A 87 4.02 18.36 1.40
CA ALA A 87 5.25 17.61 1.74
C ALA A 87 5.15 16.91 3.10
N VAL A 88 4.59 17.59 4.11
CA VAL A 88 4.29 16.98 5.42
C VAL A 88 3.31 15.83 5.27
N GLY A 89 2.27 15.99 4.43
CA GLY A 89 1.32 14.93 4.12
C GLY A 89 1.98 13.68 3.54
N LEU A 90 2.95 13.84 2.63
CA LEU A 90 3.75 12.72 2.09
C LEU A 90 4.55 12.00 3.17
N ILE A 91 5.17 12.75 4.08
CA ILE A 91 5.96 12.17 5.18
C ILE A 91 5.04 11.37 6.11
N VAL A 92 3.89 11.92 6.48
CA VAL A 92 2.94 11.26 7.38
C VAL A 92 2.39 9.96 6.77
N ILE A 93 1.93 9.98 5.51
CA ILE A 93 1.41 8.76 4.89
C ILE A 93 2.49 7.70 4.70
N SER A 94 3.71 8.10 4.32
CA SER A 94 4.84 7.18 4.17
C SER A 94 5.21 6.55 5.52
N ALA A 95 5.18 7.34 6.60
CA ALA A 95 5.41 6.84 7.95
C ALA A 95 4.34 5.83 8.36
N LEU A 96 3.06 6.11 8.11
CA LEU A 96 1.97 5.18 8.46
C LEU A 96 2.09 3.83 7.74
N LEU A 97 2.41 3.83 6.44
CA LEU A 97 2.62 2.60 5.66
C LEU A 97 3.87 1.82 6.13
N GLY A 98 4.94 2.53 6.45
CA GLY A 98 6.17 1.94 6.99
C GLY A 98 5.94 1.34 8.39
N LEU A 99 5.22 2.04 9.26
CA LEU A 99 4.87 1.57 10.59
C LEU A 99 3.95 0.36 10.55
N LEU A 100 2.95 0.36 9.66
CA LEU A 100 2.09 -0.80 9.43
C LEU A 100 2.91 -2.02 9.02
N SER A 101 3.78 -1.87 8.01
CA SER A 101 4.65 -2.95 7.53
C SER A 101 5.57 -3.48 8.64
N TRP A 102 6.15 -2.58 9.43
CA TRP A 102 7.00 -2.95 10.57
C TRP A 102 6.22 -3.73 11.65
N LEU A 103 5.02 -3.27 12.00
CA LEU A 103 4.15 -3.95 12.98
C LEU A 103 3.75 -5.34 12.49
N LEU A 104 3.36 -5.47 11.22
CA LEU A 104 2.99 -6.76 10.63
C LEU A 104 4.17 -7.74 10.60
N ASN A 105 5.39 -7.24 10.38
CA ASN A 105 6.60 -8.04 10.43
C ASN A 105 6.92 -8.49 11.86
N LEU A 106 6.75 -7.63 12.86
CA LEU A 106 6.93 -8.01 14.27
C LEU A 106 6.00 -9.14 14.69
N VAL A 107 4.74 -9.10 14.27
CA VAL A 107 3.79 -10.15 14.60
C VAL A 107 4.12 -11.46 13.86
N ASN A 108 4.58 -11.38 12.61
CA ASN A 108 5.02 -12.56 11.86
C ASN A 108 6.27 -13.23 12.45
N VAL A 109 7.13 -12.48 13.17
CA VAL A 109 8.28 -13.05 13.89
C VAL A 109 7.85 -13.83 15.14
N GLY A 110 6.66 -13.55 15.70
CA GLY A 110 6.08 -14.28 16.84
C GLY A 110 5.41 -15.61 16.48
N SER A 111 5.01 -15.82 15.22
CA SER A 111 4.35 -17.05 14.74
C SER A 111 5.33 -18.06 14.14
N GLY A 112 6.59 -18.03 14.57
CA GLY A 112 7.56 -19.07 14.26
C GLY A 112 7.16 -20.39 14.92
N THR A 113 6.31 -21.18 14.27
CA THR A 113 6.37 -22.63 14.45
C THR A 113 7.70 -23.07 13.86
N PRO A 114 8.66 -23.57 14.66
CA PRO A 114 9.79 -24.28 14.12
C PRO A 114 9.20 -25.49 13.38
N ASN A 115 9.23 -25.47 12.06
CA ASN A 115 9.25 -26.72 11.31
C ASN A 115 10.57 -27.39 11.68
N THR A 116 10.54 -28.21 12.73
CA THR A 116 11.49 -29.28 12.90
C THR A 116 10.82 -30.55 12.39
N ASN A 117 10.74 -30.70 11.06
CA ASN A 117 10.82 -32.03 10.46
C ASN A 117 12.19 -32.61 10.83
N VAL A 118 12.32 -33.08 12.07
CA VAL A 118 13.31 -34.09 12.45
C VAL A 118 12.74 -35.45 12.08
N ASP A 119 12.51 -35.63 10.78
CA ASP A 119 12.35 -36.94 10.13
C ASP A 119 13.73 -37.50 9.76
N GLY A 120 14.64 -37.45 10.74
CA GLY A 120 15.95 -38.06 10.67
C GLY A 120 16.12 -38.98 11.87
N PHE A 121 16.11 -40.29 11.61
CA PHE A 121 16.43 -41.42 12.51
C PHE A 121 15.27 -41.99 13.35
N ASN A 122 14.44 -42.84 12.73
CA ASN A 122 14.14 -44.21 13.19
C ASN A 122 13.51 -45.03 12.05
#